data_AF-A0A3D4B4B5-F1
#
_entry.id   AF-A0A3D4B4B5-F1
#
_cell.length_a   1.000
_cell.length_b   1.000
_cell.length_c   1.000
_cell.angle_alpha   90.00
_cell.angle_beta   90.00
_cell.angle_gamma   90.00
#
_symmetry.space_group_name_H-M   'P 1'
#
loop_
_entity.id
_entity.type
_entity.pdbx_description
1 polymer ?
#
loop_
_entity_poly.entity_id
_entity_poly.type
_entity_poly.pdbx_seq_one_letter_code
_entity_poly.pdbx_strand_id
1 'polypeptide(L)'
;AIFLGPSDERDRQMDRMCETVRMASEAGLRGLNYNITILGHLRTEASTGRGGAKLSTFDYDKLDQSLPEFEGGPADEDEMWERIDHWLKCIIPVAEEYKIQMACHPSDPGIGNGVTYRGVARPLGM
;
A
#
# COMPACT_ATOMS: atom_id res chain seq x y z
N ALA A 1 -1.38 -7.02 -7.15
CA ALA A 1 -2.65 -7.15 -7.87
C ALA A 1 -3.83 -6.58 -7.08
N ILE A 2 -3.97 -6.87 -5.78
CA ILE A 2 -5.11 -6.45 -4.94
C ILE A 2 -5.49 -4.96 -5.06
N PHE A 3 -4.50 -4.06 -5.02
CA PHE A 3 -4.71 -2.60 -5.14
C PHE A 3 -4.47 -2.05 -6.56
N LEU A 4 -4.42 -2.91 -7.57
CA LEU A 4 -4.45 -2.50 -8.97
C LEU A 4 -5.91 -2.46 -9.46
N GLY A 5 -6.12 -2.13 -10.73
CA GLY A 5 -7.46 -2.14 -11.33
C GLY A 5 -8.15 -3.52 -11.30
N PRO A 6 -9.47 -3.58 -11.55
CA PRO A 6 -10.24 -4.82 -11.57
C PRO A 6 -9.65 -5.87 -12.51
N SER A 7 -9.50 -7.10 -12.00
CA SER A 7 -9.08 -8.26 -12.79
C SER A 7 -9.37 -9.57 -12.06
N ASP A 8 -9.49 -10.68 -12.78
CA ASP A 8 -9.64 -12.00 -12.17
C ASP A 8 -8.49 -12.34 -11.20
N GLU A 9 -7.28 -11.82 -11.47
CA GLU A 9 -6.15 -12.02 -10.57
C GLU A 9 -6.30 -11.21 -9.28
N ARG A 10 -6.90 -10.02 -9.33
CA ARG A 10 -7.23 -9.26 -8.12
C ARG A 10 -8.14 -10.10 -7.23
N ASP A 11 -9.22 -10.64 -7.81
CA ASP A 11 -10.23 -11.38 -7.06
C ASP A 11 -9.67 -12.70 -6.51
N ARG A 12 -8.84 -13.43 -7.29
CA ARG A 12 -8.11 -14.61 -6.78
C ARG A 12 -7.18 -14.29 -5.61
N GLN A 13 -6.51 -13.14 -5.64
CA GLN A 13 -5.62 -12.72 -4.56
C GLN A 13 -6.42 -12.26 -3.33
N MET A 14 -7.61 -11.69 -3.52
CA MET A 14 -8.54 -11.40 -2.43
C MET A 14 -8.95 -12.67 -1.67
N ASP A 15 -9.36 -13.72 -2.40
CA ASP A 15 -9.73 -15.00 -1.78
C ASP A 15 -8.57 -15.59 -0.97
N ARG A 16 -7.34 -15.51 -1.51
CA ARG A 16 -6.13 -15.95 -0.82
C ARG A 16 -5.85 -15.15 0.46
N MET A 17 -6.15 -13.86 0.49
CA MET A 17 -5.97 -13.05 1.69
C MET A 17 -7.02 -13.37 2.76
N CYS A 18 -8.28 -13.61 2.37
CA CYS A 18 -9.30 -14.11 3.30
C CYS A 18 -8.89 -15.45 3.92
N GLU A 19 -8.35 -16.35 3.11
CA GLU A 19 -7.80 -17.62 3.60
C GLU A 19 -6.59 -17.42 4.51
N THR A 20 -5.73 -16.44 4.22
CA THR A 20 -4.59 -16.08 5.08
C THR A 20 -5.04 -15.59 6.46
N VAL A 21 -6.14 -14.84 6.53
CA VAL A 21 -6.74 -14.41 7.79
C VAL A 21 -7.22 -15.61 8.62
N ARG A 22 -7.91 -16.56 7.97
CA ARG A 22 -8.33 -17.83 8.61
C ARG A 22 -7.13 -18.59 9.17
N MET A 23 -6.09 -18.80 8.35
CA MET A 23 -4.86 -19.48 8.76
C MET A 23 -4.14 -18.76 9.91
N ALA A 24 -4.12 -17.42 9.90
CA ALA A 24 -3.52 -16.63 10.98
C ALA A 24 -4.24 -16.87 12.32
N SER A 25 -5.58 -16.96 12.29
CA SER A 25 -6.38 -17.30 13.47
C SER A 25 -6.09 -18.71 13.96
N GLU A 26 -6.04 -19.70 13.07
CA GLU A 26 -5.70 -21.09 13.43
C GLU A 26 -4.30 -21.22 14.03
N ALA A 27 -3.36 -20.39 13.58
CA ALA A 27 -2.02 -20.30 14.14
C ALA A 27 -1.95 -19.53 15.48
N GLY A 28 -3.07 -18.98 15.97
CA GLY A 28 -3.12 -18.23 17.22
C GLY A 28 -2.52 -16.82 17.15
N LEU A 29 -2.42 -16.24 15.94
CA LEU A 29 -1.93 -14.86 15.77
C LEU A 29 -3.00 -13.84 16.15
N ARG A 30 -2.57 -12.69 16.68
CA ARG A 30 -3.47 -11.61 17.10
C ARG A 30 -3.93 -10.73 15.95
N GLY A 31 -3.11 -10.59 14.92
CA GLY A 31 -3.31 -9.57 13.90
C GLY A 31 -2.32 -9.65 12.74
N LEU A 32 -2.67 -8.97 11.66
CA LEU A 32 -1.88 -8.87 10.43
C LEU A 32 -1.66 -7.40 10.09
N ASN A 33 -0.40 -7.05 9.80
CA ASN A 33 -0.05 -5.76 9.24
C ASN A 33 -0.12 -5.84 7.71
N TYR A 34 -0.64 -4.79 7.07
CA TYR A 34 -0.67 -4.65 5.62
C TYR A 34 -0.34 -3.22 5.22
N ASN A 35 0.01 -3.01 3.95
CA ASN A 35 0.23 -1.68 3.40
C ASN A 35 -0.40 -1.57 2.01
N ILE A 36 -0.57 -0.33 1.56
CA ILE A 36 -1.16 -0.01 0.26
C ILE A 36 -0.10 0.75 -0.53
N THR A 37 0.82 0.00 -1.13
CA THR A 37 2.00 0.57 -1.81
C THR A 37 2.17 -0.02 -3.22
N ILE A 38 1.39 0.45 -4.19
CA ILE A 38 1.50 -0.04 -5.58
C ILE A 38 2.80 0.41 -6.27
N LEU A 39 3.35 1.56 -5.86
CA LEU A 39 4.69 2.05 -6.24
C LEU A 39 5.79 1.66 -5.23
N GLY A 40 5.47 0.83 -4.22
CA GLY A 40 6.37 0.52 -3.13
C GLY A 40 6.68 1.71 -2.19
N HIS A 41 7.78 1.57 -1.46
CA HIS A 41 8.33 2.61 -0.58
C HIS A 41 9.25 3.51 -1.40
N LEU A 42 8.86 4.77 -1.58
CA LEU A 42 9.65 5.71 -2.39
C LEU A 42 10.90 6.14 -1.61
N ARG A 43 12.04 6.15 -2.29
CA ARG A 43 13.32 6.61 -1.77
C ARG A 43 14.07 7.36 -2.86
N THR A 44 14.86 8.33 -2.45
CA THR A 44 15.88 8.96 -3.30
C THR A 44 17.27 8.52 -2.85
N GLU A 45 18.30 9.08 -3.45
CA GLU A 45 19.68 8.75 -3.08
C GLU A 45 19.90 8.91 -1.57
N ALA A 46 20.53 7.89 -0.98
CA ALA A 46 20.82 7.86 0.44
C ALA A 46 21.77 8.99 0.84
N SER A 47 21.43 9.70 1.91
CA SER A 47 22.30 10.73 2.48
C SER A 47 23.28 10.18 3.51
N THR A 48 24.33 10.94 3.83
CA THR A 48 25.27 10.61 4.91
C THR A 48 24.88 11.37 6.18
N GLY A 49 24.63 10.62 7.26
CA GLY A 49 24.32 11.13 8.59
C GLY A 49 25.55 11.29 9.48
N ARG A 50 25.28 11.59 10.77
CA ARG A 50 26.32 11.75 11.79
C ARG A 50 27.20 10.50 11.91
N GLY A 51 28.51 10.70 12.07
CA GLY A 51 29.46 9.60 12.20
C GLY A 51 29.68 8.79 10.91
N GLY A 52 29.28 9.30 9.74
CA GLY A 52 29.46 8.62 8.45
C GLY A 52 28.41 7.54 8.16
N ALA A 53 27.33 7.45 8.94
CA ALA A 53 26.26 6.48 8.71
C ALA A 53 25.49 6.78 7.41
N LYS A 54 25.20 5.76 6.59
CA LYS A 54 24.35 5.90 5.40
C LYS A 54 22.88 5.83 5.80
N LEU A 55 22.09 6.84 5.43
CA LEU A 55 20.68 6.98 5.81
C LEU A 55 19.76 6.77 4.60
N SER A 56 18.65 6.09 4.83
CA SER A 56 17.54 6.10 3.87
C SER A 56 17.00 7.54 3.75
N THR A 57 16.75 8.02 2.55
CA THR A 57 16.37 9.42 2.31
C THR A 57 15.27 9.49 1.26
N PHE A 58 14.43 10.50 1.39
CA PHE A 58 13.40 10.82 0.42
C PHE A 58 13.32 12.33 0.24
N ASP A 59 13.20 12.75 -1.00
CA ASP A 59 13.10 14.14 -1.43
C ASP A 59 12.28 14.15 -2.73
N TYR A 60 11.05 14.66 -2.67
CA TYR A 60 10.08 14.52 -3.77
C TYR A 60 10.59 15.13 -5.08
N ASP A 61 11.25 16.29 -4.99
CA ASP A 61 11.76 17.02 -6.16
C ASP A 61 12.94 16.31 -6.84
N LYS A 62 13.55 15.33 -6.17
CA LYS A 62 14.65 14.50 -6.71
C LYS A 62 14.17 13.18 -7.31
N LEU A 63 12.88 12.88 -7.25
CA LEU A 63 12.32 11.78 -8.03
C LEU A 63 12.44 12.09 -9.52
N ASP A 64 12.55 11.04 -10.34
CA ASP A 64 12.51 11.19 -11.79
C ASP A 64 11.08 11.46 -12.25
N GLN A 65 10.74 12.75 -12.37
CA GLN A 65 9.43 13.22 -12.81
C GLN A 65 9.16 12.96 -14.30
N SER A 66 10.14 12.46 -15.07
CA SER A 66 9.97 12.12 -16.49
C SER A 66 9.47 10.70 -16.72
N LEU A 67 9.42 9.88 -15.67
CA LEU A 67 8.91 8.52 -15.78
C LEU A 67 7.44 8.52 -16.21
N PRO A 68 7.03 7.57 -17.08
CA PRO A 68 5.64 7.45 -17.48
C PRO A 68 4.76 7.05 -16.30
N GLU A 69 3.45 7.15 -16.51
CA GLU A 69 2.46 6.62 -15.60
C GLU A 69 2.75 5.16 -15.22
N PHE A 70 2.30 4.78 -14.03
CA PHE A 70 2.53 3.45 -13.50
C PHE A 70 1.86 2.37 -14.35
N GLU A 71 2.63 1.39 -14.82
CA GLU A 71 2.17 0.36 -15.75
C GLU A 71 1.08 -0.54 -15.13
N GLY A 72 1.04 -0.64 -13.79
CA GLY A 72 0.02 -1.38 -13.06
C GLY A 72 -1.35 -0.68 -12.97
N GLY A 73 -1.52 0.45 -13.66
CA GLY A 73 -2.71 1.28 -13.63
C GLY A 73 -2.49 2.48 -12.71
N PRO A 74 -2.21 3.69 -13.25
CA PRO A 74 -2.26 4.91 -12.46
C PRO A 74 -3.64 5.04 -11.81
N ALA A 75 -3.68 5.75 -10.69
CA ALA A 75 -4.87 5.89 -9.87
C ALA A 75 -4.77 7.20 -9.10
N ASP A 76 -5.65 8.14 -9.41
CA ASP A 76 -5.79 9.34 -8.61
C ASP A 76 -6.39 9.01 -7.23
N GLU A 77 -6.71 10.05 -6.45
CA GLU A 77 -7.19 9.89 -5.09
C GLU A 77 -8.53 9.16 -5.02
N ASP A 78 -9.48 9.49 -5.90
CA ASP A 78 -10.80 8.86 -5.94
C ASP A 78 -10.70 7.36 -6.31
N GLU A 79 -9.93 7.04 -7.34
CA GLU A 79 -9.68 5.65 -7.77
C GLU A 79 -8.95 4.84 -6.68
N MET A 80 -7.96 5.44 -5.99
CA MET A 80 -7.28 4.78 -4.88
C MET A 80 -8.25 4.52 -3.72
N TRP A 81 -9.13 5.47 -3.38
CA TRP A 81 -10.14 5.27 -2.35
C TRP A 81 -11.17 4.20 -2.72
N GLU A 82 -11.58 4.11 -3.98
CA GLU A 82 -12.45 3.03 -4.47
C GLU A 82 -11.79 1.65 -4.26
N ARG A 83 -10.51 1.52 -4.61
CA ARG A 83 -9.76 0.27 -4.41
C ARG A 83 -9.59 -0.08 -2.93
N ILE A 84 -9.37 0.92 -2.07
CA ILE A 84 -9.29 0.75 -0.61
C ILE A 84 -10.65 0.29 -0.06
N ASP A 85 -11.74 0.93 -0.46
CA ASP A 85 -13.10 0.58 -0.04
C ASP A 85 -13.44 -0.87 -0.43
N HIS A 86 -13.13 -1.27 -1.66
CA HIS A 86 -13.30 -2.66 -2.11
C HIS A 86 -12.51 -3.65 -1.23
N TRP A 87 -11.21 -3.38 -1.00
CA TRP A 87 -10.37 -4.20 -0.13
C TRP A 87 -10.98 -4.36 1.28
N LEU A 88 -11.36 -3.25 1.89
CA LEU A 88 -11.89 -3.24 3.26
C LEU A 88 -13.23 -3.98 3.37
N LYS A 89 -14.14 -3.77 2.42
CA LYS A 89 -15.43 -4.48 2.36
C LYS A 89 -15.28 -6.00 2.24
N CYS A 90 -14.22 -6.46 1.59
CA CYS A 90 -13.93 -7.89 1.47
C CYS A 90 -13.20 -8.47 2.68
N ILE A 91 -12.13 -7.83 3.15
CA ILE A 91 -11.22 -8.45 4.14
C ILE A 91 -11.69 -8.26 5.59
N ILE A 92 -12.30 -7.12 5.91
CA ILE A 92 -12.64 -6.78 7.31
C ILE A 92 -13.68 -7.74 7.90
N PRO A 93 -14.77 -8.12 7.18
CA PRO A 93 -15.72 -9.09 7.72
C PRO A 93 -15.08 -10.44 8.09
N VAL A 94 -14.15 -10.92 7.26
CA VAL A 94 -13.42 -12.17 7.53
C VAL A 94 -12.49 -12.00 8.74
N ALA A 95 -11.79 -10.87 8.82
CA ALA A 95 -10.94 -10.56 9.97
C ALA A 95 -11.73 -10.50 11.28
N GLU A 96 -12.93 -9.94 11.26
CA GLU A 96 -13.84 -9.90 12.43
C GLU A 96 -14.31 -11.31 12.82
N GLU A 97 -14.74 -12.13 11.86
CA GLU A 97 -15.16 -13.52 12.08
C GLU A 97 -14.08 -14.34 12.80
N TYR A 98 -12.83 -14.21 12.32
CA TYR A 98 -11.67 -14.93 12.84
C TYR A 98 -10.92 -14.17 13.94
N LYS A 99 -11.47 -13.04 14.44
CA LYS A 99 -10.90 -12.23 15.52
C LYS A 99 -9.45 -11.78 15.28
N ILE A 100 -9.10 -11.53 14.02
CA ILE A 100 -7.81 -11.01 13.59
C ILE A 100 -7.87 -9.49 13.50
N GLN A 101 -6.92 -8.81 14.13
CA GLN A 101 -6.78 -7.37 13.99
C GLN A 101 -6.02 -7.01 12.72
N MET A 102 -6.64 -6.25 11.84
CA MET A 102 -5.98 -5.72 10.64
C MET A 102 -5.39 -4.34 10.95
N ALA A 103 -4.10 -4.16 10.68
CA ALA A 103 -3.41 -2.89 10.92
C ALA A 103 -2.77 -2.37 9.63
N CYS A 104 -3.33 -1.27 9.10
CA CYS A 104 -2.79 -0.61 7.92
C CYS A 104 -1.57 0.22 8.29
N HIS A 105 -0.44 -0.05 7.63
CA HIS A 105 0.73 0.80 7.65
C HIS A 105 0.47 2.01 6.73
N PRO A 106 0.77 3.24 7.19
CA PRO A 106 0.68 4.44 6.36
C PRO A 106 1.52 4.36 5.06
N SER A 107 1.20 5.19 4.09
CA SER A 107 2.09 5.36 2.93
C SER A 107 3.43 5.93 3.39
N ASP A 108 4.53 5.29 3.02
CA ASP A 108 5.89 5.77 3.30
C ASP A 108 6.64 5.99 1.98
N PRO A 109 7.00 7.24 1.67
CA PRO A 109 6.58 8.47 2.33
C PRO A 109 5.13 8.82 1.98
N GLY A 110 4.53 9.69 2.80
CA GLY A 110 3.45 10.55 2.34
C GLY A 110 4.02 11.60 1.37
N ILE A 111 3.27 11.92 0.31
CA ILE A 111 3.71 12.91 -0.70
C ILE A 111 2.80 14.13 -0.75
N GLY A 112 1.90 14.28 0.23
CA GLY A 112 0.92 15.35 0.32
C GLY A 112 -0.41 15.06 -0.40
N ASN A 113 -1.47 15.76 0.02
CA ASN A 113 -2.81 15.63 -0.56
C ASN A 113 -2.87 16.29 -1.95
N GLY A 114 -3.61 15.68 -2.88
CA GLY A 114 -3.70 16.16 -4.26
C GLY A 114 -2.40 16.03 -5.06
N VAL A 115 -1.35 15.40 -4.50
CA VAL A 115 -0.08 15.15 -5.19
C VAL A 115 -0.04 13.70 -5.62
N THR A 116 0.34 13.48 -6.89
CA THR A 116 0.53 12.14 -7.45
C THR A 116 1.95 12.00 -7.98
N TYR A 117 2.49 10.78 -7.88
CA TYR A 117 3.74 10.41 -8.56
C TYR A 117 3.45 9.28 -9.53
N ARG A 118 3.88 9.41 -10.79
CA ARG A 118 3.53 8.48 -11.88
C ARG A 118 2.02 8.21 -12.00
N GLY A 119 1.20 9.24 -11.76
CA GLY A 119 -0.26 9.16 -11.79
C GLY A 119 -0.89 8.43 -10.61
N VAL A 120 -0.14 8.13 -9.54
CA VAL A 120 -0.63 7.42 -8.35
C VAL A 120 -0.71 8.34 -7.15
N ALA A 121 -1.90 8.47 -6.57
CA ALA A 121 -2.12 9.12 -5.27
C ALA A 121 -1.71 8.21 -4.10
N ARG A 122 -1.33 8.82 -2.98
CA ARG A 122 -0.94 8.11 -1.73
C ARG A 122 -1.79 8.58 -0.54
N PRO A 123 -3.09 8.25 -0.51
CA PRO A 123 -4.04 8.86 0.44
C PRO A 123 -3.83 8.44 1.92
N LEU A 124 -3.04 7.41 2.19
CA LEU A 124 -2.80 6.89 3.56
C LEU A 124 -1.50 7.38 4.19
N GLY A 125 -0.95 8.51 3.77
CA GLY A 125 0.19 9.16 4.41
C GLY A 125 0.24 10.61 3.99
N MET A 126 -0.15 11.51 4.89
CA MET A 126 0.03 12.96 4.72
C MET A 126 1.43 13.37 5.15
#